data_AF-A0A8T4SQM1-F1
#
_entry.id   AF-A0A8T4SQM1-F1
#
_cell.length_a   1.000
_cell.length_b   1.000
_cell.length_c   1.000
_cell.angle_alpha   90.00
_cell.angle_beta   90.00
_cell.angle_gamma   90.00
#
_symmetry.space_group_name_H-M   'P 1'
#
loop_
_entity.id
_entity.type
_entity.pdbx_description
1 polymer ?
#
loop_
_entity_poly.entity_id
_entity_poly.type
_entity_poly.pdbx_seq_one_letter_code
_entity_poly.pdbx_strand_id
1 'polypeptide(L)'
;MNFKKAFELLGKDSIFTEWSASHPSAFTAYFFSDIDEQLQLGPWQIGLYDKKEDKIAKFIVDTQITYEPLAEAFKKPGGIKKLDIKKAKISAEEARDTVLGLQKKKYVQHLVLKGFLILQNIEQGTVWNVTLLTRTFAALNVKVNATNGEIVEDQLMTFFDMSEISPSTNKISRSTT
;
A
#
# COMPACT_ATOMS: atom_id res chain seq x y z
N MET A 1 -1.60 -16.80 -1.11
CA MET A 1 -0.11 -16.87 -1.13
C MET A 1 0.42 -15.77 -0.23
N ASN A 2 1.46 -16.00 0.58
CA ASN A 2 2.03 -14.94 1.43
C ASN A 2 3.07 -14.08 0.70
N PHE A 3 3.34 -12.87 1.19
CA PHE A 3 4.23 -11.91 0.52
C PHE A 3 5.70 -12.38 0.43
N LYS A 4 6.18 -13.14 1.42
CA LYS A 4 7.54 -13.71 1.40
C LYS A 4 7.69 -14.69 0.25
N LYS A 5 6.67 -15.53 0.02
CA LYS A 5 6.66 -16.47 -1.09
C LYS A 5 6.58 -15.76 -2.43
N ALA A 6 5.77 -14.70 -2.53
CA ALA A 6 5.72 -13.87 -3.73
C ALA A 6 7.11 -13.26 -4.05
N PHE A 7 7.83 -12.79 -3.04
CA PHE A 7 9.19 -12.26 -3.21
C PHE A 7 10.18 -13.33 -3.67
N GLU A 8 10.11 -14.55 -3.13
CA GLU A 8 10.93 -15.68 -3.58
C GLU A 8 10.66 -16.06 -5.04
N LEU A 9 9.39 -16.03 -5.46
CA LEU A 9 9.01 -16.33 -6.84
C LEU A 9 9.51 -15.24 -7.79
N LEU A 10 9.34 -13.98 -7.42
CA LEU A 10 9.87 -12.85 -8.19
C LEU A 10 11.39 -12.97 -8.39
N GLY A 11 12.14 -13.34 -7.35
CA GLY A 11 13.59 -13.53 -7.43
C GLY A 11 14.06 -14.66 -8.37
N LYS A 12 13.15 -15.51 -8.85
CA LYS A 12 13.43 -16.59 -9.83
C LYS A 12 12.95 -16.26 -11.24
N ASP A 13 12.25 -15.15 -11.40
CA ASP A 13 11.70 -14.71 -12.67
C ASP A 13 12.79 -14.11 -13.56
N SER A 14 12.77 -14.48 -14.85
CA SER A 14 13.79 -14.02 -15.80
C SER A 14 13.65 -12.52 -16.10
N ILE A 15 12.41 -12.03 -16.23
CA ILE A 15 12.13 -10.61 -16.51
C ILE A 15 12.64 -9.77 -15.34
N PHE A 16 12.34 -10.19 -14.11
CA PHE A 16 12.85 -9.52 -12.92
C PHE A 16 14.38 -9.57 -12.83
N THR A 17 15.00 -10.70 -13.15
CA THR A 17 16.46 -10.85 -13.07
C THR A 17 17.17 -9.90 -14.05
N GLU A 18 16.69 -9.83 -15.29
CA GLU A 18 17.20 -8.91 -16.31
C GLU A 18 16.96 -7.44 -15.94
N TRP A 19 15.76 -7.13 -15.45
CA TRP A 19 15.41 -5.79 -15.00
C TRP A 19 16.28 -5.35 -13.81
N SER A 20 16.45 -6.20 -12.81
CA SER A 20 17.25 -5.92 -11.61
C SER A 20 18.73 -5.68 -11.94
N ALA A 21 19.27 -6.40 -12.94
CA ALA A 21 20.63 -6.19 -13.42
C ALA A 21 20.84 -4.80 -14.08
N SER A 22 19.82 -4.26 -14.74
CA SER A 22 19.87 -2.92 -15.34
C SER A 22 19.55 -1.78 -14.36
N HIS A 23 18.99 -2.10 -13.19
CA HIS A 23 18.59 -1.14 -12.15
C HIS A 23 19.28 -1.45 -10.80
N PRO A 24 20.64 -1.41 -10.73
CA PRO A 24 21.38 -1.81 -9.53
C PRO A 24 21.15 -0.88 -8.32
N SER A 25 20.56 0.30 -8.54
CA SER A 25 20.20 1.24 -7.49
C SER A 25 18.83 0.95 -6.86
N ALA A 26 18.05 0.07 -7.50
CA ALA A 26 16.68 -0.19 -7.10
C ALA A 26 16.60 -1.01 -5.81
N PHE A 27 15.54 -0.75 -5.06
CA PHE A 27 15.24 -1.51 -3.85
C PHE A 27 13.74 -1.70 -3.67
N THR A 28 13.35 -2.76 -2.96
CA THR A 28 11.95 -3.01 -2.60
C THR A 28 11.43 -1.89 -1.71
N ALA A 29 10.43 -1.17 -2.20
CA ALA A 29 9.77 -0.08 -1.51
C ALA A 29 8.53 -0.57 -0.76
N TYR A 30 7.74 -1.46 -1.38
CA TYR A 30 6.51 -1.95 -0.76
C TYR A 30 6.08 -3.33 -1.28
N PHE A 31 5.20 -3.98 -0.51
CA PHE A 31 4.30 -5.04 -0.99
C PHE A 31 2.86 -4.54 -0.86
N PHE A 32 2.07 -4.75 -1.90
CA PHE A 32 0.67 -4.33 -1.97
C PHE A 32 -0.20 -5.53 -2.32
N SER A 33 -1.39 -5.63 -1.73
CA SER A 33 -2.42 -6.59 -2.12
C SER A 33 -3.79 -5.98 -1.90
N ASP A 34 -4.70 -6.19 -2.84
CA ASP A 34 -6.10 -5.84 -2.70
C ASP A 34 -6.79 -6.77 -1.70
N ILE A 35 -7.81 -6.25 -1.01
CA ILE A 35 -8.74 -7.01 -0.19
C ILE A 35 -10.07 -6.99 -0.92
N ASP A 36 -10.55 -8.14 -1.37
CA ASP A 36 -11.80 -8.25 -2.13
C ASP A 36 -13.06 -8.14 -1.23
N GLU A 37 -14.23 -8.31 -1.84
CA GLU A 37 -15.52 -8.25 -1.15
C GLU A 37 -15.77 -9.43 -0.20
N GLN A 38 -15.03 -10.52 -0.39
CA GLN A 38 -14.99 -11.69 0.49
C GLN A 38 -13.87 -11.55 1.55
N LEU A 39 -13.26 -10.38 1.64
CA LEU A 39 -12.15 -10.03 2.53
C LEU A 39 -10.90 -10.90 2.33
N GLN A 40 -10.73 -11.47 1.15
CA GLN A 40 -9.55 -12.24 0.76
C GLN A 40 -8.49 -11.37 0.12
N LEU A 41 -7.24 -11.78 0.25
CA LEU A 41 -6.11 -11.09 -0.36
C LEU A 41 -5.95 -11.50 -1.82
N GLY A 42 -5.84 -10.49 -2.68
CA GLY A 42 -5.53 -10.66 -4.10
C GLY A 42 -4.04 -10.95 -4.36
N PRO A 43 -3.64 -10.99 -5.64
CA PRO A 43 -2.24 -11.15 -6.04
C PRO A 43 -1.33 -10.09 -5.43
N TRP A 44 -0.06 -10.45 -5.23
CA TRP A 44 0.92 -9.54 -4.64
C TRP A 44 1.49 -8.61 -5.71
N GLN A 45 1.48 -7.31 -5.43
CA GLN A 45 2.19 -6.30 -6.22
C GLN A 45 3.43 -5.85 -5.45
N ILE A 46 4.60 -5.96 -6.07
CA ILE A 46 5.89 -5.64 -5.47
C ILE A 46 6.44 -4.39 -6.16
N GLY A 47 6.53 -3.30 -5.40
CA GLY A 47 7.08 -2.03 -5.88
C GLY A 47 8.58 -1.95 -5.63
N LEU A 48 9.36 -1.74 -6.69
CA LEU A 48 10.79 -1.47 -6.60
C LEU A 48 11.07 -0.04 -7.01
N TYR A 49 11.63 0.74 -6.09
CA TYR A 49 11.98 2.12 -6.36
C TYR A 49 13.41 2.19 -6.87
N ASP A 50 13.60 2.76 -8.05
CA ASP A 50 14.90 3.11 -8.61
C ASP A 50 15.25 4.54 -8.22
N LYS A 51 16.35 4.70 -7.48
CA LYS A 51 16.78 6.01 -6.96
C LYS A 51 17.38 6.91 -8.04
N LYS A 52 17.94 6.33 -9.10
CA LYS A 52 18.55 7.06 -10.22
C LYS A 52 17.49 7.66 -11.12
N GLU A 53 16.46 6.88 -11.44
CA GLU A 53 15.34 7.33 -12.29
C GLU A 53 14.22 8.01 -11.50
N ASP A 54 14.25 7.88 -10.18
CA ASP A 54 13.28 8.45 -9.27
C ASP A 54 11.84 7.94 -9.51
N LYS A 55 11.74 6.67 -9.89
CA LYS A 55 10.51 6.01 -10.33
C LYS A 55 10.33 4.66 -9.65
N ILE A 56 9.10 4.14 -9.70
CA ILE A 56 8.75 2.82 -9.19
C ILE A 56 8.42 1.89 -10.35
N ALA A 57 9.07 0.74 -10.40
CA ALA A 57 8.67 -0.41 -11.20
C ALA A 57 7.77 -1.30 -10.36
N LYS A 58 6.77 -1.93 -10.98
CA LYS A 58 5.82 -2.78 -10.28
C LYS A 58 5.78 -4.15 -10.92
N PHE A 59 5.89 -5.18 -10.08
CA PHE A 59 5.74 -6.57 -10.51
C PHE A 59 4.52 -7.16 -9.83
N ILE A 60 3.61 -7.75 -10.61
CA ILE A 60 2.45 -8.46 -10.08
C ILE A 60 2.77 -9.95 -10.10
N VAL A 61 2.71 -10.58 -8.93
CA VAL A 61 3.03 -12.00 -8.72
C VAL A 61 1.73 -12.76 -8.51
N ASP A 62 1.24 -13.37 -9.59
CA ASP A 62 0.09 -14.27 -9.60
C ASP A 62 0.47 -15.63 -10.23
N THR A 63 -0.45 -16.31 -10.90
CA THR A 63 -0.20 -17.47 -11.77
C THR A 63 0.91 -17.21 -12.81
N GLN A 64 1.01 -15.97 -13.30
CA GLN A 64 2.10 -15.47 -14.12
C GLN A 64 2.61 -14.16 -13.51
N ILE A 65 3.91 -13.90 -13.66
CA ILE A 65 4.50 -12.64 -13.22
C ILE A 65 4.36 -11.64 -14.35
N THR A 66 3.74 -10.49 -14.06
CA THR A 66 3.65 -9.38 -15.00
C THR A 66 4.47 -8.20 -14.50
N TYR A 67 5.08 -7.50 -15.45
CA TYR A 67 5.90 -6.32 -15.21
C TYR A 67 5.17 -5.09 -15.74
N GLU A 68 5.00 -4.10 -14.86
CA GLU A 68 4.58 -2.76 -15.24
C GLU A 68 5.80 -1.81 -15.19
N PRO A 69 6.06 -1.07 -16.28
CA PRO A 69 7.21 -0.18 -16.37
C PRO A 69 7.25 0.93 -15.32
N LEU A 70 8.42 1.55 -15.19
CA LEU A 70 8.68 2.66 -14.29
C LEU A 70 7.65 3.79 -14.43
N ALA A 71 6.95 4.05 -13.34
CA ALA A 71 5.99 5.15 -13.19
C ALA A 71 6.43 6.12 -12.10
N GLU A 72 5.85 7.32 -12.09
CA GLU A 72 6.13 8.32 -11.06
C GLU A 72 5.86 7.77 -9.66
N ALA A 73 6.84 7.95 -8.79
CA ALA A 73 6.75 7.64 -7.38
C ALA A 73 5.83 8.66 -6.68
N PHE A 74 4.72 8.21 -6.09
CA PHE A 74 3.96 9.07 -5.17
C PHE A 74 4.74 9.24 -3.86
N LYS A 75 5.32 10.42 -3.66
CA LYS A 75 6.16 10.71 -2.49
C LYS A 75 5.44 11.58 -1.48
N LYS A 76 5.52 11.16 -0.21
CA LYS A 76 5.31 12.06 0.94
C LYS A 76 6.62 12.77 1.29
N PRO A 77 6.59 13.88 2.05
CA PRO A 77 7.79 14.46 2.64
C PRO A 77 8.63 13.37 3.33
N GLY A 78 9.93 13.31 3.05
CA GLY A 78 10.83 12.26 3.55
C GLY A 78 11.23 11.17 2.55
N GLY A 79 10.64 11.16 1.35
CA GLY A 79 11.04 10.28 0.24
C GLY A 79 10.66 8.81 0.42
N ILE A 80 11.03 7.96 -0.55
CA ILE A 80 10.73 6.52 -0.50
C ILE A 80 11.82 5.80 0.29
N LYS A 81 11.41 5.02 1.30
CA LYS A 81 12.30 4.26 2.16
C LYS A 81 12.37 2.81 1.71
N LYS A 82 13.57 2.23 1.81
CA LYS A 82 13.78 0.80 1.60
C LYS A 82 13.02 0.00 2.66
N LEU A 83 12.29 -1.01 2.20
CA LEU A 83 11.59 -1.96 3.05
C LEU A 83 12.57 -3.00 3.60
N ASP A 84 12.54 -3.20 4.91
CA ASP A 84 13.24 -4.29 5.58
C ASP A 84 12.29 -5.48 5.77
N ILE A 85 12.28 -6.36 4.78
CA ILE A 85 11.42 -7.56 4.72
C ILE A 85 11.60 -8.44 5.97
N LYS A 86 12.80 -8.46 6.57
CA LYS A 86 13.11 -9.31 7.73
C LYS A 86 12.43 -8.83 9.02
N LYS A 87 12.09 -7.53 9.10
CA LYS A 87 11.38 -6.96 10.26
C LYS A 87 9.88 -7.26 10.27
N ALA A 88 9.32 -7.64 9.12
CA ALA A 88 7.92 -8.02 8.98
C ALA A 88 7.71 -9.46 9.50
N LYS A 89 7.29 -9.56 10.76
CA LYS A 89 6.95 -10.81 11.46
C LYS A 89 5.46 -11.12 11.35
N ILE A 90 4.62 -10.08 11.36
CA ILE A 90 3.17 -10.19 11.21
C ILE A 90 2.83 -10.41 9.75
N SER A 91 1.99 -11.42 9.48
CA SER A 91 1.45 -11.72 8.16
C SER A 91 0.42 -10.69 7.72
N ALA A 92 0.11 -10.70 6.42
CA ALA A 92 -0.88 -9.80 5.84
C ALA A 92 -2.29 -10.14 6.36
N GLU A 93 -2.58 -11.42 6.54
CA GLU A 93 -3.81 -11.96 7.08
C GLU A 93 -3.99 -11.55 8.56
N GLU A 94 -2.95 -11.68 9.39
CA GLU A 94 -2.99 -11.22 10.79
C GLU A 94 -3.21 -9.71 10.88
N ALA A 95 -2.56 -8.92 10.03
CA ALA A 95 -2.78 -7.47 9.98
C ALA A 95 -4.21 -7.13 9.55
N ARG A 96 -4.73 -7.77 8.49
CA ARG A 96 -6.12 -7.62 8.04
C ARG A 96 -7.09 -7.96 9.18
N ASP A 97 -6.91 -9.09 9.85
CA ASP A 97 -7.81 -9.57 10.89
C ASP A 97 -7.77 -8.67 12.13
N THR A 98 -6.59 -8.13 12.48
CA THR A 98 -6.42 -7.10 13.52
C THR A 98 -7.27 -5.87 13.20
N VAL A 99 -7.22 -5.39 11.96
CA VAL A 99 -7.94 -4.19 11.52
C VAL A 99 -9.45 -4.43 11.41
N LEU A 100 -9.87 -5.61 10.94
CA LEU A 100 -11.28 -6.03 10.96
C LEU A 100 -11.81 -6.13 12.40
N GLY A 101 -10.97 -6.61 13.33
CA GLY A 101 -11.26 -6.63 14.76
C GLY A 101 -11.45 -5.23 15.35
N LEU A 102 -10.59 -4.27 14.98
CA LEU A 102 -10.75 -2.86 15.36
C LEU A 102 -12.05 -2.28 14.79
N GLN A 103 -12.31 -2.48 13.50
CA GLN A 103 -13.51 -1.97 12.83
C GLN A 103 -14.78 -2.43 13.54
N LYS A 104 -14.90 -3.73 13.85
CA LYS A 104 -16.06 -4.31 14.56
C LYS A 104 -16.26 -3.78 15.98
N LYS A 105 -15.22 -3.22 16.61
CA LYS A 105 -15.27 -2.70 17.98
C LYS A 105 -15.47 -1.19 18.04
N LYS A 106 -14.73 -0.43 17.23
CA LYS A 106 -14.66 1.05 17.28
C LYS A 106 -15.49 1.73 16.19
N TYR A 107 -15.67 1.08 15.05
CA TYR A 107 -16.30 1.64 13.85
C TYR A 107 -17.48 0.78 13.38
N VAL A 108 -18.33 0.35 14.32
CA VAL A 108 -19.36 -0.68 14.13
C VAL A 108 -20.31 -0.36 12.97
N GLN A 109 -20.64 0.91 12.78
CA GLN A 109 -21.52 1.40 11.71
C GLN A 109 -20.89 1.38 10.31
N HIS A 110 -19.56 1.24 10.22
CA HIS A 110 -18.81 1.31 8.97
C HIS A 110 -18.54 -0.08 8.41
N LEU A 111 -19.58 -0.75 7.90
CA LEU A 111 -19.45 -2.09 7.33
C LEU A 111 -18.47 -2.11 6.16
N VAL A 112 -17.49 -3.00 6.23
CA VAL A 112 -16.45 -3.16 5.23
C VAL A 112 -17.05 -3.69 3.92
N LEU A 113 -16.67 -3.07 2.80
CA LEU A 113 -17.00 -3.51 1.46
C LEU A 113 -15.82 -4.25 0.84
N LYS A 114 -14.66 -3.61 0.80
CA LYS A 114 -13.40 -4.11 0.22
C LYS A 114 -12.25 -3.24 0.74
N GLY A 115 -11.03 -3.46 0.31
CA GLY A 115 -9.92 -2.63 0.73
C GLY A 115 -8.62 -2.98 0.02
N PHE A 116 -7.52 -2.60 0.65
CA PHE A 116 -6.18 -3.03 0.26
C PHE A 116 -5.26 -2.91 1.47
N LEU A 117 -4.09 -3.51 1.37
CA LEU A 117 -3.04 -3.35 2.36
C LEU A 117 -1.67 -3.14 1.69
N ILE A 118 -0.80 -2.41 2.40
CA ILE A 118 0.54 -2.08 1.95
C ILE A 118 1.54 -2.35 3.07
N LEU A 119 2.47 -3.26 2.88
CA LEU A 119 3.68 -3.36 3.69
C LEU A 119 4.69 -2.36 3.18
N GLN A 120 5.07 -1.42 4.03
CA GLN A 120 6.03 -0.38 3.67
C GLN A 120 6.80 0.09 4.89
N ASN A 121 7.92 0.77 4.64
CA ASN A 121 8.68 1.43 5.69
C ASN A 121 8.36 2.93 5.68
N ILE A 122 7.85 3.44 6.79
CA ILE A 122 7.52 4.87 6.98
C ILE A 122 8.33 5.44 8.15
N GLU A 123 8.07 6.67 8.57
CA GLU A 123 8.77 7.28 9.73
C GLU A 123 8.56 6.49 11.03
N GLN A 124 7.37 5.94 11.22
CA GLN A 124 7.02 5.11 12.38
C GLN A 124 7.57 3.68 12.30
N GLY A 125 8.33 3.34 11.25
CA GLY A 125 8.94 2.03 11.04
C GLY A 125 8.24 1.19 9.97
N THR A 126 8.44 -0.13 10.02
CA THR A 126 7.84 -1.08 9.07
C THR A 126 6.41 -1.41 9.50
N VAL A 127 5.45 -1.05 8.66
CA VAL A 127 4.02 -1.17 8.98
C VAL A 127 3.26 -1.84 7.85
N TRP A 128 2.18 -2.53 8.23
CA TRP A 128 1.05 -2.80 7.36
C TRP A 128 0.09 -1.60 7.44
N ASN A 129 0.00 -0.83 6.36
CA ASN A 129 -1.05 0.17 6.20
C ASN A 129 -2.26 -0.49 5.50
N VAL A 130 -3.32 -0.74 6.26
CA VAL A 130 -4.54 -1.38 5.79
C VAL A 130 -5.60 -0.31 5.59
N THR A 131 -6.17 -0.23 4.39
CA THR A 131 -7.24 0.70 4.06
C THR A 131 -8.50 -0.09 3.73
N LEU A 132 -9.56 0.09 4.52
CA LEU A 132 -10.86 -0.53 4.32
C LEU A 132 -11.86 0.50 3.79
N LEU A 133 -12.40 0.23 2.60
CA LEU A 133 -13.52 0.97 2.04
C LEU A 133 -14.82 0.40 2.61
N THR A 134 -15.70 1.28 3.05
CA THR A 134 -16.91 0.91 3.78
C THR A 134 -18.17 1.30 3.01
N ARG A 135 -19.28 0.61 3.28
CA ARG A 135 -20.59 0.85 2.64
C ARG A 135 -21.18 2.22 2.94
N THR A 136 -20.69 2.88 3.97
CA THR A 136 -21.06 4.25 4.35
C THR A 136 -20.22 5.31 3.63
N PHE A 137 -19.51 4.96 2.55
CA PHE A 137 -18.63 5.89 1.84
C PHE A 137 -17.60 6.52 2.79
N ALA A 138 -16.90 5.67 3.55
CA ALA A 138 -15.76 6.07 4.37
C ALA A 138 -14.58 5.10 4.13
N ALA A 139 -13.37 5.61 4.27
CA ALA A 139 -12.12 4.88 4.24
C ALA A 139 -11.54 4.82 5.66
N LEU A 140 -11.45 3.62 6.22
CA LEU A 140 -10.76 3.36 7.48
C LEU A 140 -9.30 2.97 7.17
N ASN A 141 -8.37 3.86 7.49
CA ASN A 141 -6.93 3.67 7.33
C ASN A 141 -6.33 3.30 8.68
N VAL A 142 -5.67 2.14 8.76
CA VAL A 142 -5.09 1.64 10.00
C VAL A 142 -3.67 1.18 9.74
N LYS A 143 -2.74 1.67 10.55
CA LYS A 143 -1.34 1.24 10.50
C LYS A 143 -1.12 0.23 11.62
N VAL A 144 -0.66 -0.96 11.25
CA VAL A 144 -0.28 -2.04 12.15
C VAL A 144 1.23 -2.21 12.07
N ASN A 145 1.91 -2.21 13.20
CA ASN A 145 3.34 -2.46 13.27
C ASN A 145 3.63 -3.89 12.80
N ALA A 146 4.43 -4.03 11.74
CA ALA A 146 4.67 -5.32 11.11
C ALA A 146 5.59 -6.25 11.94
N THR A 147 6.18 -5.76 13.03
CA THR A 147 7.05 -6.55 13.92
C THR A 147 6.28 -7.15 15.09
N ASN A 148 5.33 -6.43 15.70
CA ASN A 148 4.65 -6.86 16.92
C ASN A 148 3.10 -6.93 16.80
N GLY A 149 2.51 -6.42 15.72
CA GLY A 149 1.07 -6.48 15.49
C GLY A 149 0.26 -5.38 16.17
N GLU A 150 0.93 -4.43 16.83
CA GLU A 150 0.25 -3.33 17.50
C GLU A 150 -0.30 -2.32 16.49
N ILE A 151 -1.50 -1.81 16.76
CA ILE A 151 -2.08 -0.71 16.01
C ILE A 151 -1.36 0.58 16.44
N VAL A 152 -0.67 1.22 15.51
CA VAL A 152 0.08 2.46 15.78
C VAL A 152 -0.74 3.71 15.47
N GLU A 153 -1.71 3.59 14.56
CA GLU A 153 -2.57 4.70 14.14
C GLU A 153 -3.83 4.15 13.48
N ASP A 154 -4.96 4.80 13.71
CA ASP A 154 -6.21 4.54 13.02
C ASP A 154 -6.96 5.83 12.70
N GLN A 155 -7.42 5.97 11.47
CA GLN A 155 -8.10 7.16 10.96
C GLN A 155 -9.25 6.77 10.05
N LEU A 156 -10.45 7.26 10.37
CA LEU A 156 -11.61 7.18 9.49
C LEU A 156 -11.72 8.50 8.70
N MET A 157 -11.80 8.42 7.38
CA MET A 157 -12.05 9.56 6.50
C MET A 157 -13.32 9.31 5.68
N THR A 158 -14.24 10.25 5.68
CA THR A 158 -15.41 10.21 4.79
C THR A 158 -15.07 10.84 3.43
N PHE A 159 -15.86 10.59 2.40
CA PHE A 159 -15.69 11.28 1.12
C PHE A 159 -15.84 12.81 1.24
N PHE A 160 -16.63 13.31 2.19
CA PHE A 160 -16.77 14.74 2.43
C PHE A 160 -15.46 15.34 2.97
N ASP A 161 -14.82 14.68 3.94
CA ASP A 161 -13.52 15.12 4.47
C ASP A 161 -12.45 15.19 3.38
N MET A 162 -12.50 14.27 2.40
CA MET A 162 -11.55 14.26 1.28
C MET A 162 -11.74 15.42 0.30
N SER A 163 -12.96 15.92 0.12
CA SER A 163 -13.24 17.06 -0.76
C SER A 163 -12.68 18.39 -0.24
N GLU A 164 -12.54 18.54 1.08
CA GLU A 164 -12.02 19.77 1.71
C GLU A 164 -10.49 19.88 1.66
N ILE A 165 -9.78 18.76 1.40
CA ILE A 165 -8.32 18.70 1.31
C ILE A 165 -7.81 19.01 -0.12
N SER A 166 -8.72 19.06 -1.11
CA SER A 166 -8.36 19.45 -2.48
C SER A 166 -8.05 20.96 -2.54
N PRO A 167 -6.85 21.39 -2.97
CA PRO A 167 -6.59 22.80 -3.18
C PRO A 167 -7.56 23.29 -4.25
N SER A 168 -8.44 24.21 -3.86
CA SER A 168 -9.37 24.91 -4.74
C SER A 168 -8.64 25.34 -6.02
N THR A 169 -9.00 24.74 -7.15
CA THR A 169 -8.60 25.24 -8.46
C THR A 169 -9.03 26.70 -8.57
N ASN A 170 -8.04 27.52 -8.93
CA ASN A 170 -8.07 28.95 -9.12
C ASN A 170 -9.44 29.61 -9.36
N LYS A 171 -9.65 30.70 -8.62
CA LYS A 171 -10.52 31.83 -8.97
C LYS A 171 -10.41 32.15 -10.47
N ILE A 172 -11.45 31.85 -11.24
CA ILE A 172 -11.67 32.57 -12.50
C ILE A 172 -12.21 33.94 -12.10
N SER A 173 -11.34 34.94 -12.16
CA SER A 173 -11.73 36.34 -12.15
C SER A 173 -12.65 36.57 -13.35
N ARG A 174 -13.95 36.77 -13.10
CA ARG A 174 -14.80 37.46 -14.07
C ARG A 174 -14.38 38.93 -14.04
N SER A 175 -13.48 39.31 -14.93
CA SER A 175 -13.33 40.71 -15.33
C SER A 175 -14.55 41.09 -16.16
N THR A 176 -15.15 42.18 -15.73
CA THR A 176 -16.13 43.00 -16.44
C THR A 176 -15.70 43.31 -17.86
N THR A 177 -16.64 43.18 -18.82
CA THR A 177 -16.90 44.22 -19.82
C THR A 177 -18.36 44.13 -20.25
#